data_AF-A0A350HZ29-F1
#
_entry.id   AF-A0A350HZ29-F1
#
_cell.length_a   1.000
_cell.length_b   1.000
_cell.length_c   1.000
_cell.angle_alpha   90.00
_cell.angle_beta   90.00
_cell.angle_gamma   90.00
#
_symmetry.space_group_name_H-M   'P 1'
#
loop_
_entity.id
_entity.type
_entity.pdbx_description
1 polymer ?
#
loop_
_entity_poly.entity_id
_entity_poly.type
_entity_poly.pdbx_seq_one_letter_code
_entity_poly.pdbx_strand_id
1 'polypeptide(L)'
;MKTKASFSPRNARMTMGFTLLEILVASVAFAMIVLVIKVTLLESLELRERSQTRMDKLNSQMRVVEVMEKDLRQCLLTESIFASEFRGDTLGGGVSRTDQLEFYTLSGITITNQPWGSLQKVRYYLEQPMNDGRTELSEGLSLYREVTRDLNPSVQGVILPQAIANRVSSLSFQYYDGEYWQENWDSTVDETKLPVAVRVRIEFLRDKPQSENRSRSSREEALPSVQSTIALMSIPQIEEEEADGESPEDDI
;
A
#
# COMPACT_ATOMS: atom_id res chain seq x y z
N MET A 1 -49.36 -28.02 -93.87
CA MET A 1 -48.10 -27.25 -93.87
C MET A 1 -47.54 -27.25 -92.45
N LYS A 2 -46.28 -27.65 -92.27
CA LYS A 2 -45.69 -28.07 -90.98
C LYS A 2 -45.51 -26.90 -89.98
N THR A 3 -46.02 -27.05 -88.76
CA THR A 3 -45.70 -26.20 -87.60
C THR A 3 -44.35 -26.62 -87.00
N LYS A 4 -43.35 -25.73 -87.06
CA LYS A 4 -42.06 -25.92 -86.38
C LYS A 4 -42.21 -25.46 -84.92
N ALA A 5 -42.06 -26.38 -83.98
CA ALA A 5 -41.87 -26.05 -82.57
C ALA A 5 -40.43 -25.55 -82.36
N SER A 6 -40.25 -24.33 -81.84
CA SER A 6 -38.94 -23.85 -81.39
C SER A 6 -38.71 -24.29 -79.95
N PHE A 7 -37.75 -25.19 -79.74
CA PHE A 7 -37.25 -25.49 -78.40
C PHE A 7 -36.14 -24.49 -78.06
N SER A 8 -36.36 -23.71 -77.00
CA SER A 8 -35.32 -22.88 -76.40
C SER A 8 -34.51 -23.76 -75.44
N PRO A 9 -33.18 -23.88 -75.56
CA PRO A 9 -32.40 -24.66 -74.63
C PRO A 9 -32.38 -23.94 -73.28
N ARG A 10 -32.95 -24.56 -72.24
CA ARG A 10 -32.69 -24.16 -70.86
C ARG A 10 -31.23 -24.47 -70.57
N ASN A 11 -30.41 -23.44 -70.36
CA ASN A 11 -29.07 -23.59 -69.80
C ASN A 11 -29.22 -24.25 -68.43
N ALA A 12 -29.02 -25.56 -68.36
CA ALA A 12 -28.78 -26.25 -67.11
C ALA A 12 -27.46 -25.71 -66.55
N ARG A 13 -27.55 -24.80 -65.56
CA ARG A 13 -26.41 -24.47 -64.72
C ARG A 13 -25.94 -25.78 -64.10
N MET A 14 -24.81 -26.30 -64.56
CA MET A 14 -24.11 -27.38 -63.86
C MET A 14 -23.71 -26.83 -62.48
N THR A 15 -24.45 -27.23 -61.45
CA THR A 15 -23.98 -27.15 -60.07
C THR A 15 -22.80 -28.10 -59.97
N MET A 16 -21.58 -27.57 -60.08
CA MET A 16 -20.38 -28.30 -59.70
C MET A 16 -20.47 -28.63 -58.21
N GLY A 17 -20.50 -29.92 -57.88
CA GLY A 17 -20.36 -30.38 -56.50
C GLY A 17 -18.92 -30.16 -56.01
N PHE A 18 -18.77 -29.87 -54.72
CA PHE A 18 -17.47 -29.68 -54.10
C PHE A 18 -16.61 -30.94 -54.20
N THR A 19 -15.31 -30.76 -54.46
CA THR A 19 -14.36 -31.88 -54.48
C THR A 19 -13.95 -32.25 -53.05
N LEU A 20 -13.65 -33.53 -52.83
CA LEU A 20 -13.19 -34.03 -51.53
C LEU A 20 -11.88 -33.35 -51.07
N LEU A 21 -11.04 -32.95 -52.04
CA LEU A 21 -9.82 -32.17 -51.83
C LEU A 21 -10.12 -30.79 -51.21
N GLU A 22 -11.16 -30.12 -51.68
CA GLU A 22 -11.51 -28.77 -51.24
C GLU A 22 -12.01 -28.77 -49.79
N ILE A 23 -12.80 -29.77 -49.41
CA ILE A 23 -13.24 -29.95 -48.02
C ILE A 23 -12.04 -30.26 -47.11
N LEU A 24 -11.06 -31.04 -47.58
CA LEU A 24 -9.83 -31.31 -46.84
C LEU A 24 -9.01 -30.03 -46.62
N VAL A 25 -8.74 -29.26 -47.68
CA VAL A 25 -8.00 -27.99 -47.58
C VAL A 25 -8.74 -26.98 -46.70
N ALA A 26 -10.06 -26.87 -46.83
CA ALA A 26 -10.88 -25.99 -46.01
C ALA A 26 -10.80 -26.37 -44.52
N SER A 27 -10.87 -27.66 -44.20
CA SER A 27 -10.76 -28.12 -42.80
C SER A 27 -9.38 -27.85 -42.20
N VAL A 28 -8.29 -28.02 -42.96
CA VAL A 28 -6.93 -27.72 -42.52
C VAL A 28 -6.76 -26.21 -42.28
N ALA A 29 -7.24 -25.38 -43.22
CA ALA A 29 -7.20 -23.93 -43.07
C ALA A 29 -8.03 -23.46 -41.85
N PHE A 30 -9.22 -24.03 -41.65
CA PHE A 30 -10.06 -23.72 -40.49
C PHE A 30 -9.37 -24.13 -39.18
N ALA A 31 -8.76 -25.32 -39.12
CA ALA A 31 -8.02 -25.79 -37.95
C ALA A 31 -6.84 -24.86 -37.62
N MET A 32 -6.12 -24.36 -38.63
CA MET A 32 -5.04 -23.38 -38.44
C MET A 32 -5.56 -22.06 -37.87
N ILE A 33 -6.68 -21.54 -38.38
CA ILE A 33 -7.29 -20.30 -37.88
C ILE A 33 -7.69 -20.47 -36.41
N VAL A 34 -8.39 -21.56 -36.07
CA VAL A 34 -8.79 -21.86 -34.70
C VAL A 34 -7.59 -21.97 -33.77
N LEU A 35 -6.48 -22.55 -34.23
CA LEU A 35 -5.24 -22.65 -33.46
C LEU A 35 -4.66 -21.27 -33.14
N VAL A 36 -4.57 -20.38 -34.13
CA VAL A 36 -4.06 -19.01 -33.94
C VAL A 36 -4.94 -18.23 -32.96
N ILE A 37 -6.27 -18.32 -33.10
CA ILE A 37 -7.21 -17.69 -32.17
C ILE A 37 -7.00 -18.23 -30.75
N LYS A 38 -6.85 -19.55 -30.60
CA LYS A 38 -6.63 -20.16 -29.28
C LYS A 38 -5.34 -19.67 -28.64
N VAL A 39 -4.23 -19.65 -29.36
CA VAL A 39 -2.92 -19.22 -28.84
C VAL A 39 -2.98 -17.76 -28.41
N THR A 40 -3.46 -16.88 -29.29
CA THR A 40 -3.58 -15.44 -28.99
C THR A 40 -4.48 -15.15 -27.80
N LEU A 41 -5.61 -15.86 -27.67
CA LEU A 41 -6.53 -15.69 -26.55
C LEU A 41 -5.93 -16.19 -25.23
N LEU A 42 -5.26 -17.34 -25.23
CA LEU A 42 -4.60 -17.87 -24.03
C LEU A 42 -3.46 -16.96 -23.56
N GLU A 43 -2.61 -16.51 -24.48
CA GLU A 43 -1.54 -15.55 -24.17
C GLU A 43 -2.10 -14.23 -23.62
N SER A 44 -3.18 -13.71 -24.20
CA SER A 44 -3.84 -12.51 -23.71
C SER A 44 -4.39 -12.67 -22.30
N LEU A 45 -4.93 -13.84 -21.95
CA LEU A 45 -5.45 -14.10 -20.60
C LEU A 45 -4.31 -14.19 -19.59
N GLU A 46 -3.24 -14.91 -19.91
CA GLU A 46 -2.06 -15.00 -19.05
C GLU A 46 -1.39 -13.63 -18.83
N LEU A 47 -1.29 -12.82 -19.88
CA LEU A 47 -0.79 -11.45 -19.77
C LEU A 47 -1.67 -10.60 -18.87
N ARG A 48 -3.00 -10.72 -18.99
CA ARG A 48 -3.95 -10.02 -18.14
C ARG A 48 -3.81 -10.43 -16.69
N GLU A 49 -3.71 -11.72 -16.40
CA GLU A 49 -3.54 -12.25 -15.04
C GLU A 49 -2.23 -11.75 -14.41
N ARG A 50 -1.11 -11.86 -15.13
CA ARG A 50 0.19 -11.32 -14.68
C ARG A 50 0.13 -9.82 -14.41
N SER A 51 -0.55 -9.07 -15.26
CA SER A 51 -0.74 -7.63 -15.07
C SER A 51 -1.59 -7.33 -13.85
N GLN A 52 -2.66 -8.09 -13.62
CA GLN A 52 -3.55 -7.91 -12.48
C GLN A 52 -2.80 -8.16 -11.17
N THR A 53 -2.08 -9.28 -11.06
CA THR A 53 -1.30 -9.62 -9.84
C THR A 53 -0.25 -8.56 -9.52
N ARG A 54 0.41 -8.00 -10.55
CA ARG A 54 1.36 -6.88 -10.36
C ARG A 54 0.65 -5.61 -9.87
N MET A 55 -0.52 -5.31 -10.43
CA MET A 55 -1.31 -4.14 -10.03
C MET A 55 -1.82 -4.28 -8.59
N ASP A 56 -2.32 -5.45 -8.21
CA ASP A 56 -2.79 -5.72 -6.85
C ASP A 56 -1.67 -5.54 -5.81
N LYS A 57 -0.44 -5.90 -6.16
CA LYS A 57 0.74 -5.68 -5.31
C LYS A 57 1.08 -4.19 -5.16
N LEU A 58 1.07 -3.42 -6.25
CA LEU A 58 1.32 -1.98 -6.16
C LEU A 58 0.21 -1.27 -5.37
N ASN A 59 -1.05 -1.65 -5.60
CA ASN A 59 -2.20 -1.12 -4.88
C ASN A 59 -2.12 -1.42 -3.38
N SER A 60 -1.66 -2.60 -2.98
CA SER A 60 -1.50 -2.92 -1.55
C SER A 60 -0.38 -2.10 -0.91
N GLN A 61 0.73 -1.88 -1.60
CA GLN A 61 1.82 -1.01 -1.13
C GLN A 61 1.39 0.46 -1.01
N MET A 62 0.64 0.98 -1.99
CA MET A 62 0.12 2.35 -1.95
C MET A 62 -0.90 2.53 -0.81
N ARG A 63 -1.79 1.55 -0.60
CA ARG A 63 -2.76 1.58 0.50
C ARG A 63 -2.11 1.73 1.88
N VAL A 64 -0.96 1.09 2.10
CA VAL A 64 -0.21 1.20 3.36
C VAL A 64 0.19 2.65 3.64
N VAL A 65 0.70 3.33 2.61
CA VAL A 65 1.09 4.74 2.71
C VAL A 65 -0.13 5.62 2.90
N GLU A 66 -1.24 5.37 2.21
CA GLU A 66 -2.49 6.13 2.40
C GLU A 66 -3.02 6.01 3.85
N VAL A 67 -2.91 4.84 4.46
CA VAL A 67 -3.29 4.63 5.87
C VAL A 67 -2.37 5.43 6.80
N MET A 68 -1.06 5.36 6.61
CA MET A 68 -0.09 6.13 7.41
C MET A 68 -0.26 7.63 7.22
N GLU A 69 -0.49 8.08 5.98
CA GLU A 69 -0.74 9.47 5.65
C GLU A 69 -2.02 9.97 6.31
N LYS A 70 -3.11 9.21 6.26
CA LYS A 70 -4.35 9.55 6.94
C LYS A 70 -4.13 9.73 8.44
N ASP A 71 -3.43 8.81 9.07
CA ASP A 71 -3.17 8.87 10.51
C ASP A 71 -2.30 10.07 10.87
N LEU A 72 -1.19 10.27 10.16
CA LEU A 72 -0.23 11.36 10.41
C LEU A 72 -0.81 12.74 10.11
N ARG A 73 -1.63 12.90 9.06
CA ARG A 73 -2.32 14.17 8.78
C ARG A 73 -3.34 14.55 9.84
N GLN A 74 -3.88 13.56 10.54
CA GLN A 74 -4.82 13.74 11.65
C GLN A 74 -4.13 13.59 13.00
N CYS A 75 -2.81 13.70 13.04
CA CYS A 75 -2.04 13.70 14.28
C CYS A 75 -2.51 14.85 15.17
N LEU A 76 -2.74 14.53 16.44
CA LEU A 76 -3.10 15.50 17.46
C LEU A 76 -2.15 15.33 18.63
N LEU A 77 -1.49 16.41 19.00
CA LEU A 77 -0.76 16.51 20.25
C LEU A 77 -1.43 17.58 21.10
N THR A 78 -1.65 17.28 22.37
CA THR A 78 -2.30 18.20 23.31
C THR A 78 -1.66 18.01 24.68
N GLU A 79 -1.59 19.06 25.49
CA GLU A 79 -0.99 19.01 26.83
C GLU A 79 -1.84 18.23 27.87
N SER A 80 -2.83 17.46 27.42
CA SER A 80 -3.66 16.60 28.24
C SER A 80 -3.04 15.23 28.41
N ILE A 81 -3.40 14.55 29.50
CA ILE A 81 -3.00 13.17 29.82
C ILE A 81 -3.37 12.13 28.74
N PHE A 82 -4.24 12.47 27.79
CA PHE A 82 -4.75 11.54 26.78
C PHE A 82 -4.09 11.66 25.40
N ALA A 83 -3.26 12.67 25.14
CA ALA A 83 -2.59 12.86 23.85
C ALA A 83 -1.26 13.63 23.99
N SER A 84 -0.47 13.24 24.98
CA SER A 84 0.69 14.01 25.46
C SER A 84 1.99 13.78 24.72
N GLU A 85 2.09 12.71 23.93
CA GLU A 85 3.35 12.29 23.34
C GLU A 85 3.26 11.99 21.84
N PHE A 86 4.29 12.42 21.13
CA PHE A 86 4.68 11.99 19.79
C PHE A 86 6.12 11.47 19.88
N ARG A 87 6.32 10.19 19.57
CA ARG A 87 7.60 9.51 19.76
C ARG A 87 8.00 8.71 18.53
N GLY A 88 9.20 8.97 18.04
CA GLY A 88 9.84 8.28 16.93
C GLY A 88 11.17 7.69 17.37
N ASP A 89 11.26 6.37 17.43
CA ASP A 89 12.47 5.66 17.83
C ASP A 89 13.10 4.96 16.63
N THR A 90 14.37 5.27 16.37
CA THR A 90 15.18 4.52 15.42
C THR A 90 15.55 3.17 16.02
N LEU A 91 15.21 2.07 15.34
CA LEU A 91 15.52 0.71 15.76
C LEU A 91 16.11 -0.09 14.60
N GLY A 92 16.81 -1.18 14.93
CA GLY A 92 17.59 -1.94 13.96
C GLY A 92 18.97 -1.33 13.70
N GLY A 93 19.84 -2.07 13.01
CA GLY A 93 21.24 -1.67 12.80
C GLY A 93 21.70 -1.87 11.36
N GLY A 94 22.45 -0.91 10.84
CA GLY A 94 23.07 -0.98 9.50
C GLY A 94 22.08 -0.69 8.37
N VAL A 95 21.91 -1.64 7.45
CA VAL A 95 21.14 -1.46 6.19
C VAL A 95 19.62 -1.65 6.39
N SER A 96 19.21 -2.37 7.44
CA SER A 96 17.81 -2.73 7.68
C SER A 96 17.29 -2.05 8.94
N ARG A 97 16.66 -0.88 8.77
CA ARG A 97 15.98 -0.16 9.85
C ARG A 97 14.61 -0.77 10.13
N THR A 98 14.23 -0.82 11.39
CA THR A 98 12.95 -1.34 11.88
C THR A 98 12.33 -0.33 12.85
N ASP A 99 12.32 0.93 12.44
CA ASP A 99 11.92 2.05 13.30
C ASP A 99 10.51 1.88 13.85
N GLN A 100 10.25 2.54 14.97
CA GLN A 100 8.95 2.61 15.60
C GLN A 100 8.45 4.05 15.64
N LEU A 101 7.16 4.23 15.39
CA LEU A 101 6.50 5.52 15.52
C LEU A 101 5.20 5.36 16.31
N GLU A 102 5.05 6.17 17.34
CA GLU A 102 3.90 6.19 18.25
C GLU A 102 3.37 7.62 18.41
N PHE A 103 2.07 7.80 18.21
CA PHE A 103 1.41 9.10 18.30
C PHE A 103 -0.11 8.97 18.42
N TYR A 104 -0.79 10.08 18.64
CA TYR A 104 -2.24 10.16 18.73
C TYR A 104 -2.84 10.76 17.47
N THR A 105 -3.96 10.20 17.02
CA THR A 105 -4.64 10.63 15.79
C THR A 105 -6.14 10.65 15.95
N LEU A 106 -6.79 11.54 15.21
CA LEU A 106 -8.26 11.66 15.11
C LEU A 106 -8.85 10.78 13.99
N SER A 107 -8.07 9.85 13.43
CA SER A 107 -8.53 8.95 12.35
C SER A 107 -9.46 7.82 12.80
N GLY A 108 -9.81 7.78 14.08
CA GLY A 108 -10.69 6.79 14.66
C GLY A 108 -12.12 6.89 14.12
N ILE A 109 -12.66 5.76 13.68
CA ILE A 109 -14.08 5.63 13.33
C ILE A 109 -14.90 5.53 14.62
N THR A 110 -15.85 6.43 14.81
CA THR A 110 -16.84 6.37 15.88
C THR A 110 -17.94 5.37 15.53
N ILE A 111 -18.21 4.42 16.42
CA ILE A 111 -19.26 3.40 16.23
C ILE A 111 -20.32 3.64 17.29
N THR A 112 -21.60 3.71 16.92
CA THR A 112 -22.72 4.06 17.82
C THR A 112 -22.80 3.19 19.09
N ASN A 113 -22.25 1.97 19.06
CA ASN A 113 -22.29 1.02 20.17
C ASN A 113 -20.92 0.85 20.86
N GLN A 114 -20.02 1.82 20.72
CA GLN A 114 -18.73 1.86 21.42
C GLN A 114 -18.55 3.23 22.08
N PRO A 115 -17.99 3.27 23.31
CA PRO A 115 -17.84 4.52 24.07
C PRO A 115 -16.68 5.41 23.58
N TRP A 116 -15.92 4.96 22.57
CA TRP A 116 -14.71 5.63 22.11
C TRP A 116 -14.99 6.69 21.04
N GLY A 117 -14.38 7.86 21.22
CA GLY A 117 -14.39 8.94 20.23
C GLY A 117 -13.48 8.66 19.03
N SER A 118 -13.19 9.72 18.26
CA SER A 118 -12.28 9.64 17.12
C SER A 118 -10.80 9.60 17.51
N LEU A 119 -10.46 10.02 18.73
CA LEU A 119 -9.09 9.99 19.27
C LEU A 119 -8.66 8.54 19.55
N GLN A 120 -7.51 8.17 19.01
CA GLN A 120 -6.87 6.87 19.24
C GLN A 120 -5.34 7.03 19.23
N LYS A 121 -4.66 6.18 19.99
CA LYS A 121 -3.20 6.04 19.94
C LYS A 121 -2.85 5.01 18.88
N VAL A 122 -1.93 5.34 17.99
CA VAL A 122 -1.46 4.45 16.92
C VAL A 122 0.02 4.24 17.06
N ARG A 123 0.44 2.98 16.89
CA ARG A 123 1.83 2.58 16.88
C ARG A 123 2.13 1.78 15.62
N TYR A 124 3.17 2.19 14.90
CA TYR A 124 3.71 1.48 13.75
C TYR A 124 5.05 0.87 14.08
N TYR A 125 5.22 -0.40 13.72
CA TYR A 125 6.47 -1.13 13.93
C TYR A 125 6.54 -2.34 13.00
N LEU A 126 7.75 -2.88 12.82
CA LEU A 126 7.96 -4.15 12.14
C LEU A 126 8.15 -5.27 13.15
N GLU A 127 7.48 -6.40 12.91
CA GLU A 127 7.66 -7.61 13.71
C GLU A 127 7.60 -8.84 12.82
N GLN A 128 8.07 -9.98 13.32
CA GLN A 128 7.88 -11.25 12.63
C GLN A 128 6.36 -11.50 12.47
N PRO A 129 5.92 -11.97 11.29
CA PRO A 129 4.53 -12.34 11.10
C PRO A 129 4.10 -13.35 12.16
N MET A 130 3.03 -13.02 12.89
CA MET A 130 2.39 -13.94 13.82
C MET A 130 2.06 -15.25 13.07
N ASN A 131 2.59 -16.38 13.53
CA ASN A 131 2.35 -17.68 12.91
C ASN A 131 0.85 -18.03 12.97
N ASP A 132 0.12 -17.79 11.89
CA ASP A 132 -1.30 -18.13 11.72
C ASP A 132 -1.50 -19.65 11.48
N GLY A 133 -0.80 -20.49 12.24
CA GLY A 133 -0.79 -21.95 12.07
C GLY A 133 -0.12 -22.46 10.79
N ARG A 134 0.51 -21.57 9.99
CA ARG A 134 1.32 -21.95 8.83
C ARG A 134 2.77 -22.14 9.26
N THR A 135 3.28 -23.35 9.09
CA THR A 135 4.65 -23.80 9.45
C THR A 135 5.75 -23.14 8.61
N GLU A 136 5.40 -22.25 7.68
CA GLU A 136 6.36 -21.58 6.82
C GLU A 136 6.87 -20.32 7.50
N LEU A 137 8.16 -20.31 7.84
CA LEU A 137 8.93 -19.09 8.12
C LEU A 137 8.66 -18.11 6.98
N SER A 138 7.75 -17.17 7.22
CA SER A 138 7.39 -16.19 6.22
C SER A 138 8.62 -15.30 6.01
N GLU A 139 9.11 -15.26 4.77
CA GLU A 139 10.28 -14.44 4.43
C GLU A 139 9.92 -12.96 4.57
N GLY A 140 10.62 -12.26 5.48
CA GLY A 140 10.45 -10.83 5.75
C GLY A 140 9.59 -10.52 6.96
N LEU A 141 9.61 -9.25 7.35
CA LEU A 141 8.84 -8.73 8.47
C LEU A 141 7.43 -8.33 8.01
N SER A 142 6.52 -8.24 8.95
CA SER A 142 5.20 -7.65 8.75
C SER A 142 5.15 -6.28 9.41
N LEU A 143 4.59 -5.32 8.68
CA LEU A 143 4.30 -3.98 9.20
C LEU A 143 2.97 -4.03 9.92
N TYR A 144 3.02 -3.76 11.21
CA TYR A 144 1.86 -3.72 12.07
C TYR A 144 1.43 -2.28 12.32
N ARG A 145 0.11 -2.09 12.35
CA ARG A 145 -0.56 -0.91 12.88
C ARG A 145 -1.32 -1.35 14.12
N GLU A 146 -0.83 -0.95 15.27
CA GLU A 146 -1.47 -1.19 16.56
C GLU A 146 -2.31 0.03 16.93
N VAL A 147 -3.54 -0.21 17.40
CA VAL A 147 -4.50 0.85 17.71
C VAL A 147 -5.04 0.67 19.12
N THR A 148 -4.79 1.68 19.95
CA THR A 148 -5.32 1.73 21.31
C THR A 148 -6.40 2.79 21.35
N ARG A 149 -7.65 2.35 21.60
CA ARG A 149 -8.82 3.23 21.72
C ARG A 149 -9.18 3.57 23.15
N ASP A 150 -8.91 2.65 24.08
CA ASP A 150 -9.00 2.94 25.51
C ASP A 150 -7.69 3.58 25.94
N LEU A 151 -7.69 4.90 26.08
CA LEU A 151 -6.52 5.70 26.44
C LEU A 151 -6.36 5.82 27.96
N ASN A 152 -7.12 5.05 28.74
CA ASN A 152 -6.97 5.02 30.19
C ASN A 152 -5.68 4.25 30.56
N PRO A 153 -4.66 4.91 31.13
CA PRO A 153 -3.40 4.24 31.48
C PRO A 153 -3.58 3.17 32.56
N SER A 154 -4.70 3.20 33.30
CA SER A 154 -5.01 2.25 34.37
C SER A 154 -5.63 0.93 33.89
N VAL A 155 -6.09 0.86 32.63
CA VAL A 155 -6.76 -0.31 32.07
C VAL A 155 -5.94 -0.85 30.90
N GLN A 156 -5.23 -1.96 31.13
CA GLN A 156 -4.55 -2.68 30.06
C GLN A 156 -5.55 -3.57 29.34
N GLY A 157 -6.05 -3.10 28.19
CA GLY A 157 -6.88 -3.88 27.28
C GLY A 157 -6.07 -4.87 26.44
N VAL A 158 -6.77 -5.83 25.82
CA VAL A 158 -6.17 -6.66 24.77
C VAL A 158 -6.09 -5.84 23.50
N ILE A 159 -4.87 -5.54 23.05
CA ILE A 159 -4.63 -4.86 21.78
C ILE A 159 -4.35 -5.92 20.72
N LEU A 160 -5.04 -5.82 19.58
CA LEU A 160 -4.84 -6.72 18.43
C LEU A 160 -4.13 -5.94 17.33
N PRO A 161 -2.81 -6.17 17.11
CA PRO A 161 -2.08 -5.53 16.03
C PRO A 161 -2.67 -5.92 14.67
N GLN A 162 -2.89 -4.93 13.80
CA GLN A 162 -3.33 -5.16 12.43
C GLN A 162 -2.12 -5.21 11.50
N ALA A 163 -1.86 -6.36 10.87
CA ALA A 163 -0.88 -6.43 9.79
C ALA A 163 -1.41 -5.65 8.57
N ILE A 164 -0.70 -4.58 8.19
CA ILE A 164 -1.07 -3.74 7.04
C ILE A 164 -0.20 -4.01 5.81
N ALA A 165 1.01 -4.53 6.01
CA ALA A 165 1.89 -4.95 4.92
C ALA A 165 2.72 -6.18 5.33
N ASN A 166 3.03 -7.04 4.37
CA ASN A 166 3.86 -8.23 4.56
C ASN A 166 5.12 -8.14 3.70
N ARG A 167 6.12 -8.99 3.99
CA ARG A 167 7.39 -9.07 3.25
C ARG A 167 8.12 -7.72 3.24
N VAL A 168 8.09 -7.01 4.36
CA VAL A 168 8.82 -5.76 4.56
C VAL A 168 10.24 -6.10 5.00
N SER A 169 11.21 -5.46 4.37
CA SER A 169 12.63 -5.54 4.74
C SER A 169 12.99 -4.45 5.73
N SER A 170 12.58 -3.20 5.45
CA SER A 170 12.93 -2.05 6.29
C SER A 170 11.78 -1.05 6.38
N LEU A 171 11.66 -0.43 7.55
CA LEU A 171 10.81 0.71 7.85
C LEU A 171 11.68 1.79 8.47
N SER A 172 11.62 2.99 7.90
CA SER A 172 12.34 4.13 8.45
C SER A 172 11.49 5.38 8.45
N PHE A 173 11.68 6.18 9.50
CA PHE A 173 11.06 7.48 9.67
C PHE A 173 12.12 8.55 9.78
N GLN A 174 11.84 9.73 9.21
CA GLN A 174 12.60 10.94 9.47
C GLN A 174 11.63 12.08 9.78
N TYR A 175 12.06 13.00 10.63
CA TYR A 175 11.24 14.04 11.22
C TYR A 175 11.86 15.39 10.88
N TYR A 176 11.08 16.31 10.32
CA TYR A 176 11.55 17.64 9.95
C TYR A 176 11.15 18.64 11.03
N ASP A 177 12.11 19.28 11.68
CA ASP A 177 11.86 20.31 12.71
C ASP A 177 11.55 21.70 12.15
N GLY A 178 11.77 21.91 10.84
CA GLY A 178 11.68 23.22 10.19
C GLY A 178 13.02 23.69 9.61
N GLU A 179 14.13 23.07 10.02
CA GLU A 179 15.49 23.34 9.54
C GLU A 179 16.18 22.07 9.04
N TYR A 180 16.19 21.00 9.84
CA TYR A 180 16.91 19.75 9.60
C TYR A 180 16.00 18.51 9.69
N TRP A 181 16.44 17.44 9.04
CA TRP A 181 15.82 16.12 9.17
C TRP A 181 16.52 15.32 10.26
N GLN A 182 15.73 14.87 11.23
CA GLN A 182 16.17 14.04 12.36
C GLN A 182 15.67 12.61 12.19
N GLU A 183 16.40 11.63 12.76
CA GLU A 183 16.02 10.21 12.69
C GLU A 183 15.17 9.75 13.88
N ASN A 184 15.13 10.58 14.92
CA ASN A 184 14.43 10.35 16.16
C ASN A 184 13.56 11.58 16.45
N TRP A 185 12.51 11.40 17.24
CA TRP A 185 11.71 12.52 17.74
C TRP A 185 11.14 12.21 19.11
N ASP A 186 11.22 13.15 20.04
CA ASP A 186 10.60 13.03 21.35
C ASP A 186 10.00 14.37 21.79
N SER A 187 8.68 14.51 21.61
CA SER A 187 7.93 15.72 21.99
C SER A 187 8.03 16.12 23.48
N THR A 188 8.51 15.21 24.34
CA THR A 188 8.69 15.47 25.78
C THR A 188 10.01 16.18 26.08
N VAL A 189 11.00 16.04 25.19
CA VAL A 189 12.34 16.62 25.34
C VAL A 189 12.55 17.77 24.35
N ASP A 190 11.99 17.66 23.15
CA ASP A 190 12.16 18.65 22.09
C ASP A 190 11.37 19.94 22.37
N GLU A 191 11.97 21.09 22.02
CA GLU A 191 11.33 22.41 22.09
C GLU A 191 10.12 22.46 21.13
N THR A 192 10.32 21.94 19.92
CA THR A 192 9.26 21.80 18.92
C THR A 192 8.43 20.56 19.25
N LYS A 193 7.16 20.76 19.62
CA LYS A 193 6.30 19.66 20.10
C LYS A 193 5.92 18.66 19.02
N LEU A 194 5.72 19.10 17.77
CA LEU A 194 5.42 18.24 16.63
C LEU A 194 6.34 18.56 15.45
N PRO A 195 6.83 17.54 14.72
CA PRO A 195 7.59 17.78 13.50
C PRO A 195 6.69 18.41 12.44
N VAL A 196 7.24 19.29 11.62
CA VAL A 196 6.54 19.93 10.49
C VAL A 196 6.18 18.89 9.43
N ALA A 197 7.05 17.91 9.21
CA ALA A 197 6.79 16.81 8.29
C ALA A 197 7.45 15.52 8.76
N VAL A 198 6.82 14.39 8.42
CA VAL A 198 7.37 13.05 8.61
C VAL A 198 7.60 12.44 7.24
N ARG A 199 8.83 11.97 6.99
CA ARG A 199 9.17 11.15 5.84
C ARG A 199 9.11 9.70 6.24
N VAL A 200 8.26 8.94 5.55
CA VAL A 200 8.11 7.50 5.73
C VAL A 200 8.77 6.81 4.55
N ARG A 201 9.62 5.83 4.82
CA ARG A 201 10.21 4.97 3.78
C ARG A 201 10.06 3.51 4.18
N ILE A 202 9.47 2.74 3.27
CA ILE A 202 9.20 1.30 3.43
C ILE A 202 9.90 0.57 2.30
N GLU A 203 10.71 -0.43 2.62
CA GLU A 203 11.39 -1.27 1.63
C GLU A 203 10.81 -2.69 1.68
N PHE A 204 10.42 -3.22 0.53
CA PHE A 204 9.79 -4.53 0.41
C PHE A 204 10.76 -5.56 -0.17
N LEU A 205 10.64 -6.81 0.27
CA LEU A 205 11.35 -7.91 -0.35
C LEU A 205 10.81 -8.17 -1.76
N ARG A 206 11.72 -8.55 -2.66
CA ARG A 206 11.36 -9.01 -4.00
C ARG A 206 10.68 -10.37 -3.92
N ASP A 207 9.81 -10.64 -4.88
CA ASP A 207 9.31 -12.00 -5.06
C ASP A 207 10.39 -12.80 -5.79
N LYS A 208 10.66 -14.02 -5.32
CA LYS A 208 11.57 -14.91 -6.04
C LYS A 208 10.91 -15.26 -7.38
N PRO A 209 11.58 -15.06 -8.52
CA PRO A 209 11.05 -15.59 -9.78
C PRO A 209 10.95 -17.12 -9.67
N GLN A 210 9.79 -17.68 -10.03
CA GLN A 210 9.46 -19.10 -9.87
C GLN A 210 10.31 -20.03 -10.77
N SER A 211 11.24 -19.49 -11.53
CA SER A 211 12.22 -20.20 -12.32
C SER A 211 13.40 -19.27 -12.53
N GLU A 212 14.45 -19.41 -11.72
CA GLU A 212 15.83 -19.22 -12.19
C GLU A 212 16.81 -19.71 -11.13
N ASN A 213 17.21 -20.97 -11.28
CA ASN A 213 18.51 -21.45 -10.82
C ASN A 213 19.61 -20.87 -11.73
N ARG A 214 19.69 -19.55 -11.80
CA ARG A 214 20.77 -18.83 -12.48
C ARG A 214 21.53 -18.05 -11.43
N SER A 215 22.62 -18.67 -11.00
CA SER A 215 23.77 -18.01 -10.41
C SER A 215 24.22 -16.89 -11.35
N ARG A 216 23.68 -15.69 -11.16
CA ARG A 216 24.18 -14.46 -11.76
C ARG A 216 24.28 -13.42 -10.68
N SER A 217 25.54 -13.20 -10.29
CA SER A 217 26.13 -11.96 -9.79
C SER A 217 25.27 -11.17 -8.81
N SER A 218 25.76 -11.12 -7.57
CA SER A 218 25.44 -10.14 -6.54
C SER A 218 25.66 -8.72 -7.08
N ARG A 219 24.75 -8.25 -7.94
CA ARG A 219 24.51 -6.84 -8.15
C ARG A 219 23.53 -6.49 -7.05
N GLU A 220 24.00 -5.65 -6.13
CA GLU A 220 23.23 -5.06 -5.05
C GLU A 220 22.12 -4.20 -5.68
N GLU A 221 21.07 -4.89 -6.13
CA GLU A 221 20.01 -4.33 -6.93
C GLU A 221 18.93 -3.84 -5.96
N ALA A 222 18.69 -2.52 -5.94
CA ALA A 222 17.86 -1.87 -4.93
C ALA A 222 16.50 -2.56 -4.72
N LEU A 223 16.12 -2.77 -3.46
CA LEU A 223 14.81 -3.30 -3.10
C LEU A 223 13.70 -2.33 -3.55
N PRO A 224 12.52 -2.84 -3.94
CA PRO A 224 11.37 -1.98 -4.20
C PRO A 224 11.02 -1.21 -2.92
N SER A 225 11.07 0.12 -2.99
CA SER A 225 10.76 1.00 -1.87
C SER A 225 9.65 1.97 -2.23
N VAL A 226 8.87 2.32 -1.21
CA VAL A 226 7.88 3.39 -1.29
C VAL A 226 8.27 4.43 -0.26
N GLN A 227 8.34 5.69 -0.70
CA GLN A 227 8.67 6.82 0.15
C GLN A 227 7.59 7.89 0.00
N SER A 228 7.14 8.43 1.13
CA SER A 228 6.20 9.54 1.18
C SER A 228 6.67 10.57 2.21
N THR A 229 6.42 11.86 1.94
CA THR A 229 6.66 12.95 2.89
C THR A 229 5.32 13.57 3.23
N ILE A 230 4.95 13.49 4.50
CA ILE A 230 3.64 13.85 5.01
C ILE A 230 3.82 15.06 5.92
N ALA A 231 3.22 16.19 5.54
CA ALA A 231 3.18 17.35 6.41
C ALA A 231 2.18 17.13 7.54
N LEU A 232 2.57 17.49 8.76
CA LEU A 232 1.67 17.53 9.91
C LEU A 232 1.11 18.95 10.00
N MET A 233 -0.19 19.07 10.24
CA MET A 233 -0.78 20.37 10.52
C MET A 233 -0.41 20.75 11.96
N SER A 234 0.69 21.49 12.13
CA SER A 234 0.98 22.11 13.41
C SER A 234 -0.02 23.24 13.67
N ILE A 235 -0.63 23.24 14.85
CA ILE A 235 -1.28 24.44 15.37
C ILE A 235 -0.12 25.39 15.73
N PRO A 236 -0.14 26.66 15.27
CA PRO A 236 0.90 27.61 15.64
C PRO A 236 0.99 27.69 17.17
N GLN A 237 2.20 27.49 17.70
CA GLN A 237 2.51 27.83 19.08
C GLN A 237 2.42 29.36 19.15
N ILE A 238 1.31 29.89 19.67
CA ILE A 238 1.26 31.31 19.99
C ILE A 238 2.12 31.43 21.25
N GLU A 239 3.30 32.04 21.12
CA GLU A 239 4.02 32.57 22.27
C GLU A 239 3.08 33.57 22.94
N GLU A 240 2.47 33.18 24.07
CA GLU A 240 1.91 34.17 24.98
C GLU A 240 3.10 34.95 25.53
N GLU A 241 3.41 36.10 24.91
CA GLU A 241 4.19 37.14 25.57
C GLU A 241 3.49 37.40 26.91
N GLU A 242 4.15 37.00 28.00
CA GLU A 242 3.77 37.43 29.35
C GLU A 242 3.72 38.96 29.31
N ALA A 243 2.51 39.49 29.27
CA ALA A 243 2.29 40.91 29.47
C ALA A 243 2.72 41.20 30.90
N ASP A 244 3.94 41.72 31.06
CA ASP A 244 4.48 42.25 32.29
C ASP A 244 3.42 43.14 32.94
N GLY A 245 2.80 42.62 33.99
CA GLY A 245 1.81 43.30 34.80
C GLY A 245 2.51 44.38 35.61
N GLU A 246 2.72 45.54 35.01
CA GLU A 246 3.11 46.75 35.71
C GLU A 246 1.94 47.12 36.64
N SER A 247 2.11 46.79 37.92
CA SER A 247 1.18 47.19 38.98
C SER A 247 1.25 48.71 39.12
N PRO A 248 0.12 49.44 39.13
CA PRO A 248 0.18 50.86 39.46
C PRO A 248 0.56 50.98 40.94
N GLU A 249 1.66 51.69 41.20
CA GLU A 249 1.96 52.21 42.52
C GLU A 249 0.81 53.15 42.93
N ASP A 250 0.02 52.72 43.91
CA ASP A 250 -0.96 53.56 44.59
C ASP A 250 -0.20 54.60 45.45
N ASP A 251 0.10 55.75 44.85
CA ASP A 251 0.33 56.99 45.58
C ASP A 251 -1.04 57.65 45.88
N ILE A 252 -1.44 57.66 47.15
CA ILE A 252 -2.03 58.77 47.96
C ILE A 252 -2.56 58.23 49.30
#